data_AF-A0AA37P5X3-F1
#
_entry.id   AF-A0AA37P5X3-F1
#
_cell.length_a   1.000
_cell.length_b   1.000
_cell.length_c   1.000
_cell.angle_alpha   90.00
_cell.angle_beta   90.00
_cell.angle_gamma   90.00
#
_symmetry.space_group_name_H-M   'P 1'
#
loop_
_entity.id
_entity.type
_entity.pdbx_description
1 polymer ?
#
loop_
_entity_poly.entity_id
_entity_poly.type
_entity_poly.pdbx_seq_one_letter_code
_entity_poly.pdbx_strand_id
1 'polypeptide(L)'
;MPAGFLPVEYTGRRAPHTDGLYGTRIEWDAPGAVRLVPADVARKMVTINRDVYCEANYSGEAVPAPQAPPPVQDIARQELDMVIQTMDKDALEGYAKTNFGQNLDKRRSVEALRQEVTRLVDQFGAPSP
;
A
#
# COMPACT_ATOMS: atom_id res chain seq x y z
N MET A 1 2.20 -28.59 5.77
CA MET A 1 2.72 -28.00 4.51
C MET A 1 2.06 -28.73 3.35
N PRO A 2 1.38 -28.05 2.42
CA PRO A 2 0.88 -28.71 1.21
C PRO A 2 2.08 -29.26 0.42
N ALA A 3 2.02 -30.55 0.09
CA ALA A 3 3.11 -31.25 -0.58
C ALA A 3 3.40 -30.61 -1.95
N GLY A 4 4.58 -29.99 -2.09
CA GLY A 4 5.06 -29.43 -3.36
C GLY A 4 5.47 -27.95 -3.36
N PHE A 5 5.33 -27.23 -2.24
CA PHE A 5 5.80 -25.83 -2.11
C PHE A 5 6.79 -25.70 -0.97
N LEU A 6 7.86 -24.93 -1.20
CA LEU A 6 8.84 -24.56 -0.19
C LEU A 6 8.78 -23.04 0.06
N PRO A 7 8.85 -22.62 1.34
CA PRO A 7 9.01 -21.22 1.69
C PRO A 7 10.38 -20.69 1.29
N VAL A 8 10.38 -19.54 0.60
CA VAL A 8 11.59 -18.82 0.20
C VAL A 8 11.47 -17.39 0.72
N GLU A 9 12.54 -16.85 1.28
CA GLU A 9 12.69 -15.44 1.64
C GLU A 9 13.41 -14.69 0.51
N TYR A 10 12.92 -13.51 0.15
CA TYR A 10 13.59 -12.62 -0.77
C TYR A 10 14.57 -11.71 -0.04
N THR A 11 15.87 -11.89 -0.23
CA THR A 11 16.92 -11.03 0.34
C THR A 11 17.44 -9.98 -0.65
N GLY A 12 16.83 -9.90 -1.83
CA GLY A 12 17.25 -8.99 -2.89
C GLY A 12 16.98 -7.52 -2.54
N ARG A 13 17.76 -6.61 -3.13
CA ARG A 13 17.69 -5.18 -2.84
C ARG A 13 16.56 -4.43 -3.57
N ARG A 14 15.87 -5.07 -4.53
CA ARG A 14 14.92 -4.42 -5.43
C ARG A 14 13.48 -4.65 -4.97
N ALA A 15 12.72 -3.58 -4.84
CA ALA A 15 11.31 -3.61 -4.48
C ALA A 15 10.51 -2.67 -5.41
N PRO A 16 9.40 -3.12 -6.04
CA PRO A 16 8.92 -4.50 -6.11
C PRO A 16 9.78 -5.36 -7.07
N HIS A 17 9.91 -6.66 -6.78
CA HIS A 17 10.60 -7.63 -7.64
C HIS A 17 9.64 -8.75 -8.06
N THR A 18 9.37 -8.83 -9.36
CA THR A 18 8.60 -9.92 -9.95
C THR A 18 9.54 -10.97 -10.51
N ASP A 19 9.39 -12.22 -10.07
CA ASP A 19 10.17 -13.33 -10.60
C ASP A 19 9.66 -13.75 -11.98
N GLY A 20 10.30 -13.21 -13.02
CA GLY A 20 10.12 -13.64 -14.40
C GLY A 20 11.09 -14.76 -14.82
N LEU A 21 12.20 -14.93 -14.09
CA LEU A 21 13.30 -15.82 -14.47
C LEU A 21 12.91 -17.30 -14.37
N TYR A 22 12.14 -17.67 -13.35
CA TYR A 22 11.68 -19.03 -13.16
C TYR A 22 10.22 -19.24 -13.59
N GLY A 23 9.62 -18.23 -14.25
CA GLY A 23 8.24 -18.29 -14.74
C GLY A 23 7.19 -18.38 -13.63
N THR A 24 7.56 -18.17 -12.37
CA THR A 24 6.65 -18.27 -11.23
C THR A 24 5.68 -17.09 -11.16
N ARG A 25 6.06 -15.94 -11.71
CA ARG A 25 5.35 -14.66 -11.57
C ARG A 25 5.04 -14.33 -10.11
N ILE A 26 5.85 -14.83 -9.18
CA ILE A 26 5.74 -14.50 -7.77
C ILE A 26 6.28 -13.08 -7.60
N GLU A 27 5.45 -12.22 -7.03
CA GLU A 27 5.82 -10.87 -6.68
C GLU A 27 6.33 -10.83 -5.24
N TRP A 28 7.51 -10.23 -5.10
CA TRP A 28 8.17 -9.96 -3.83
C TRP A 28 8.10 -8.46 -3.59
N ASP A 29 7.33 -8.08 -2.58
CA ASP A 29 7.06 -6.68 -2.26
C ASP A 29 8.30 -5.96 -1.71
N ALA A 30 9.12 -6.65 -0.91
CA ALA A 30 10.28 -6.08 -0.23
C ALA A 30 11.32 -7.16 0.15
N PRO A 31 12.60 -6.78 0.38
CA PRO A 31 13.56 -7.63 1.08
C PRO A 31 13.01 -8.11 2.43
N GLY A 32 13.18 -9.39 2.74
CA GLY A 32 12.63 -10.08 3.90
C GLY A 32 11.24 -10.68 3.69
N ALA A 33 10.59 -10.45 2.54
CA ALA A 33 9.30 -11.08 2.24
C ALA A 33 9.47 -12.59 2.05
N VAL A 34 8.60 -13.39 2.66
CA VAL A 34 8.57 -14.86 2.52
C VAL A 34 7.36 -15.28 1.68
N ARG A 35 7.58 -16.06 0.61
CA ARG A 35 6.51 -16.58 -0.27
C ARG A 35 6.67 -18.09 -0.45
N LEU A 36 5.54 -18.75 -0.71
CA LEU A 36 5.48 -20.17 -1.04
C LEU A 36 5.79 -20.35 -2.53
N VAL A 37 6.93 -20.98 -2.83
CA VAL A 37 7.40 -21.24 -4.19
C VAL A 37 7.31 -22.75 -4.45
N PRO A 38 6.95 -23.21 -5.67
CA PRO A 38 7.01 -24.63 -6.00
C PRO A 38 8.39 -25.22 -5.68
N ALA A 39 8.45 -26.38 -5.02
CA ALA A 39 9.67 -26.92 -4.42
C ALA A 39 10.82 -27.13 -5.43
N ASP A 40 10.50 -27.46 -6.69
CA ASP A 40 11.49 -27.58 -7.76
C ASP A 40 12.14 -26.23 -8.10
N VAL A 41 11.33 -25.18 -8.11
CA VAL A 41 11.76 -23.81 -8.41
C VAL A 41 12.46 -23.19 -7.21
N ALA A 42 11.94 -23.38 -6.00
CA ALA A 42 12.55 -22.90 -4.77
C ALA A 42 14.01 -23.37 -4.63
N ARG A 43 14.27 -24.65 -4.92
CA ARG A 43 15.62 -25.20 -4.89
C ARG A 43 16.54 -24.53 -5.92
N LYS A 44 16.04 -24.24 -7.12
CA LYS A 44 16.79 -23.51 -8.15
C LYS A 44 17.07 -22.06 -7.74
N MET A 45 16.06 -21.36 -7.21
CA MET A 45 16.17 -19.99 -6.71
C MET A 45 17.22 -19.87 -5.60
N VAL A 46 17.14 -20.72 -4.57
CA VAL A 46 18.10 -20.70 -3.46
C VAL A 46 19.48 -21.20 -3.89
N THR A 47 19.60 -22.12 -4.85
CA THR A 47 20.93 -22.62 -5.27
C THR A 47 21.65 -21.66 -6.22
N ILE A 48 20.94 -21.10 -7.20
CA ILE A 48 21.52 -20.29 -8.28
C ILE A 48 21.61 -18.81 -7.88
N ASN A 49 20.68 -18.32 -7.06
CA ASN A 49 20.55 -16.91 -6.69
C ASN A 49 20.56 -16.72 -5.17
N ARG A 50 21.57 -17.28 -4.47
CA ARG A 50 21.73 -17.13 -2.99
C ARG A 50 21.82 -15.69 -2.51
N ASP A 51 22.21 -14.76 -3.38
CA ASP A 51 22.27 -13.33 -3.08
C ASP A 51 20.87 -12.67 -3.07
N VAL A 52 19.91 -13.28 -3.77
CA VAL A 52 18.55 -12.76 -3.94
C VAL A 52 17.52 -13.55 -3.14
N TYR A 53 17.73 -14.84 -2.93
CA TYR A 53 16.78 -15.74 -2.28
C TYR A 53 17.44 -16.62 -1.23
N CYS A 54 16.79 -16.76 -0.07
CA CYS A 54 17.21 -17.62 1.02
C CYS A 54 16.09 -18.63 1.35
N GLU A 55 16.46 -19.83 1.80
CA GLU A 55 15.46 -20.78 2.32
C GLU A 55 14.94 -20.28 3.67
N ALA A 56 13.64 -20.07 3.77
CA ALA A 56 13.01 -19.57 4.98
C ALA A 56 12.39 -20.73 5.75
N ASN A 57 12.53 -20.79 7.07
CA ASN A 57 11.71 -21.72 7.84
C ASN A 57 10.31 -21.13 7.95
N TYR A 58 9.33 -21.73 7.28
CA TYR A 58 7.91 -21.40 7.50
C TYR A 58 7.50 -21.94 8.88
N SER A 59 7.96 -21.28 9.94
CA SER A 59 7.26 -21.32 11.22
C SER A 59 5.93 -20.64 10.96
N GLY A 60 4.81 -21.31 11.21
CA GLY A 60 3.46 -20.76 11.02
C GLY A 60 3.14 -19.52 11.86
N GLU A 61 4.14 -18.90 12.46
CA GLU A 61 4.10 -17.52 12.93
C GLU A 61 4.26 -16.64 11.69
N ALA A 62 3.14 -16.10 11.23
CA ALA A 62 3.15 -15.00 10.29
C ALA A 62 4.07 -13.90 10.85
N VAL A 63 5.30 -13.84 10.35
CA VAL A 63 6.01 -12.57 10.30
C VAL A 63 5.01 -11.60 9.69
N PRO A 64 4.68 -10.50 10.38
CA PRO A 64 3.65 -9.60 9.91
C PRO A 64 4.02 -9.30 8.47
N ALA A 65 3.04 -9.44 7.56
CA ALA A 65 3.17 -8.90 6.23
C ALA A 65 3.93 -7.57 6.40
N PRO A 66 5.03 -7.30 5.66
CA PRO A 66 5.37 -5.90 5.46
C PRO A 66 4.03 -5.32 5.04
N GLN A 67 3.47 -4.43 5.87
CA GLN A 67 2.22 -3.81 5.56
C GLN A 67 2.43 -3.39 4.12
N ALA A 68 1.70 -3.99 3.17
CA ALA A 68 1.58 -3.40 1.86
C ALA A 68 1.34 -1.94 2.21
N PRO A 69 2.22 -0.99 1.81
CA PRO A 69 2.02 0.41 2.16
C PRO A 69 0.54 0.62 1.90
N PRO A 70 -0.28 0.96 2.93
CA PRO A 70 -1.73 0.98 2.78
C PRO A 70 -1.95 1.73 1.49
N PRO A 71 -2.54 1.08 0.47
CA PRO A 71 -2.31 1.39 -0.94
C PRO A 71 -2.26 2.90 -1.03
N VAL A 72 -1.12 3.55 -1.32
CA VAL A 72 -0.77 4.95 -0.92
C VAL A 72 -1.96 5.93 -0.79
N GLN A 73 -2.94 5.79 -1.67
CA GLN A 73 -4.35 6.17 -1.52
C GLN A 73 -4.94 6.19 -0.07
N ASP A 74 -4.75 5.16 0.76
CA ASP A 74 -5.43 4.99 2.06
C ASP A 74 -4.76 5.82 3.16
N ILE A 75 -3.42 5.87 3.21
CA ILE A 75 -2.70 6.82 4.08
C ILE A 75 -2.99 8.25 3.63
N ALA A 76 -2.90 8.54 2.33
CA ALA A 76 -3.16 9.89 1.82
C ALA A 76 -4.60 10.34 2.12
N ARG A 77 -5.58 9.42 2.06
CA ARG A 77 -6.97 9.70 2.47
C ARG A 77 -7.10 9.92 3.98
N GLN A 78 -6.44 9.12 4.80
CA GLN A 78 -6.49 9.29 6.26
C GLN A 78 -5.87 10.62 6.70
N GLU A 79 -4.70 10.97 6.16
CA GLU A 79 -4.07 12.26 6.45
C GLU A 79 -4.94 13.42 5.96
N LEU A 80 -5.54 13.29 4.78
CA LEU A 80 -6.42 14.33 4.26
C LEU A 80 -7.69 14.50 5.09
N ASP A 81 -8.30 13.40 5.57
CA ASP A 81 -9.46 13.50 6.46
C ASP A 81 -9.07 14.17 7.80
N MET A 82 -7.90 13.84 8.37
CA MET A 82 -7.39 14.52 9.56
C MET A 82 -7.16 16.03 9.33
N VAL A 83 -6.63 16.42 8.17
CA VAL A 83 -6.47 17.83 7.81
C VAL A 83 -7.82 18.52 7.67
N ILE A 84 -8.80 17.92 7.00
CA ILE A 84 -10.17 18.46 6.87
C ILE A 84 -10.82 18.61 8.26
N GLN A 85 -10.58 17.67 9.17
CA GLN A 85 -11.08 17.73 10.55
C GLN A 85 -10.39 18.81 11.41
N THR A 86 -9.23 19.31 11.03
CA THR A 86 -8.55 20.42 11.73
C THR A 86 -8.84 21.78 11.11
N MET A 87 -9.37 21.83 9.88
CA MET A 87 -9.69 23.06 9.17
C MET A 87 -10.95 23.77 9.72
N ASP A 88 -10.86 25.11 9.72
CA ASP A 88 -11.95 26.05 9.98
C ASP A 88 -12.81 26.32 8.73
N LYS A 89 -13.96 26.97 8.90
CA LYS A 89 -14.90 27.26 7.80
C LYS A 89 -14.26 27.98 6.61
N ASP A 90 -13.34 28.90 6.88
CA ASP A 90 -12.65 29.68 5.85
C ASP A 90 -11.66 28.82 5.06
N ALA A 91 -10.90 27.98 5.77
CA ALA A 91 -9.96 27.04 5.19
C ALA A 91 -10.67 25.97 4.34
N LEU A 92 -11.81 25.45 4.77
CA LEU A 92 -12.62 24.50 4.01
C LEU A 92 -13.13 25.11 2.70
N GLU A 93 -13.63 26.36 2.74
CA GLU A 93 -14.06 27.08 1.53
C GLU A 93 -12.91 27.26 0.54
N GLY A 94 -11.77 27.77 1.02
CA GLY A 94 -10.57 27.95 0.20
C GLY A 94 -10.08 26.63 -0.40
N TYR A 95 -10.10 25.55 0.40
CA TYR A 95 -9.68 24.22 -0.04
C TYR A 95 -10.57 23.70 -1.17
N ALA A 96 -11.91 23.75 -1.03
CA ALA A 96 -12.77 23.24 -2.11
C ALA A 96 -12.75 24.13 -3.34
N LYS A 97 -12.60 25.45 -3.18
CA LYS A 97 -12.51 26.35 -4.31
C LYS A 97 -11.20 26.17 -5.10
N THR A 98 -10.09 25.95 -4.40
CA THR A 98 -8.77 25.80 -5.02
C THR A 98 -8.59 24.41 -5.64
N ASN A 99 -9.03 23.35 -4.96
CA ASN A 99 -8.81 21.97 -5.40
C ASN A 99 -9.95 21.41 -6.26
N PHE A 100 -11.19 21.82 -6.02
CA PHE A 100 -12.39 21.29 -6.70
C PHE A 100 -13.16 22.35 -7.49
N GLY A 101 -12.78 23.63 -7.43
CA GLY A 101 -13.55 24.72 -8.04
C GLY A 101 -14.95 24.90 -7.46
N GLN A 102 -15.24 24.31 -6.29
CA GLN A 102 -16.56 24.35 -5.64
C GLN A 102 -16.59 25.40 -4.54
N ASN A 103 -17.69 26.15 -4.48
CA ASN A 103 -17.89 27.18 -3.47
C ASN A 103 -18.77 26.62 -2.35
N LEU A 104 -18.25 26.55 -1.13
CA LEU A 104 -18.97 26.01 0.01
C LEU A 104 -19.88 27.06 0.65
N ASP A 105 -21.05 26.64 1.13
CA ASP A 105 -21.99 27.55 1.79
C ASP A 105 -21.62 27.77 3.27
N LYS A 106 -20.89 28.86 3.56
CA LYS A 106 -20.44 29.23 4.92
C LYS A 106 -21.58 29.48 5.93
N ARG A 107 -22.84 29.54 5.49
CA ARG A 107 -24.01 29.64 6.40
C ARG A 107 -24.26 28.32 7.11
N ARG A 108 -23.74 27.20 6.60
CA ARG A 108 -23.75 25.89 7.26
C ARG A 108 -22.74 25.78 8.40
N SER A 109 -22.93 24.80 9.28
CA SER A 109 -22.01 24.47 10.37
C SER A 109 -20.67 23.94 9.85
N VAL A 110 -19.61 24.06 10.66
CA VAL A 110 -18.26 23.59 10.27
C VAL A 110 -18.25 22.09 9.98
N GLU A 111 -19.00 21.30 10.75
CA GLU A 111 -19.15 19.85 10.52
C GLU A 111 -19.80 19.54 9.16
N ALA A 112 -20.83 20.30 8.78
CA ALA A 112 -21.48 20.13 7.48
C ALA A 112 -20.54 20.49 6.32
N LEU A 113 -19.73 21.54 6.50
CA LEU A 113 -18.70 21.93 5.53
C LEU A 113 -17.62 20.85 5.40
N ARG A 114 -17.18 20.25 6.51
CA ARG A 114 -16.22 19.13 6.51
C ARG A 114 -16.75 17.93 5.75
N GLN A 115 -17.99 17.52 6.04
CA GLN A 115 -18.63 16.42 5.31
C GLN A 115 -18.76 16.68 3.82
N GLU A 116 -19.05 17.93 3.44
CA GLU A 116 -19.14 18.33 2.04
C GLU A 116 -17.77 18.25 1.34
N VAL A 117 -16.69 18.70 1.99
CA VAL A 117 -15.31 18.55 1.49
C VAL A 117 -14.88 17.08 1.42
N THR A 118 -15.17 16.26 2.45
CA THR A 118 -14.88 14.81 2.42
C THR A 118 -15.60 14.12 1.26
N ARG A 119 -16.85 14.50 0.94
CA ARG A 119 -17.54 14.00 -0.25
C ARG A 119 -16.88 14.44 -1.56
N LEU A 120 -16.39 15.68 -1.65
CA LEU A 120 -15.68 16.15 -2.84
C LEU A 120 -14.39 15.35 -3.05
N VAL A 121 -13.63 15.10 -1.98
CA VAL A 121 -12.45 14.22 -2.01
C VAL A 121 -12.82 12.80 -2.44
N ASP A 122 -13.97 12.28 -2.01
CA ASP A 122 -14.42 10.95 -2.43
C ASP A 122 -14.81 10.89 -3.92
N GLN A 123 -15.49 11.93 -4.40
CA GLN A 123 -15.99 12.02 -5.78
C GLN A 123 -14.89 12.34 -6.81
N PHE A 124 -13.98 13.25 -6.48
CA PHE A 124 -12.94 13.75 -7.38
C PHE A 124 -11.56 13.14 -7.12
N GLY A 125 -11.39 12.45 -5.99
CA GLY A 125 -10.10 11.99 -5.49
C GLY A 125 -9.38 13.05 -4.67
N ALA A 126 -8.36 12.63 -3.92
CA ALA A 126 -7.46 13.55 -3.26
C ALA A 126 -6.71 14.36 -4.32
N PRO A 127 -6.70 15.71 -4.25
CA PRO A 127 -5.89 16.51 -5.17
C PRO A 127 -4.42 16.13 -4.99
N SER A 128 -3.74 15.85 -6.10
CA SER A 128 -2.29 15.65 -6.06
C SER A 128 -1.60 16.96 -5.70
N PRO A 129 -0.59 16.93 -4.82
CA PRO A 129 0.20 18.11 -4.46
C PRO A 129 1.01 18.66 -5.64
#